data_AF-A0A9X3YEU7-F1
#
_entry.id   AF-A0A9X3YEU7-F1
#
_cell.length_a   1.000
_cell.length_b   1.000
_cell.length_c   1.000
_cell.angle_alpha   90.00
_cell.angle_beta   90.00
_cell.angle_gamma   90.00
#
_symmetry.space_group_name_H-M   'P 1'
#
loop_
_entity.id
_entity.type
_entity.pdbx_description
1 polymer ?
#
loop_
_entity_poly.entity_id
_entity_poly.type
_entity_poly.pdbx_seq_one_letter_code
_entity_poly.pdbx_strand_id
1 'polypeptide(L)'
;MQFKRQGRRVQVLAYRGYDKEKRRAIVKMMGSIDVYSYELSDGLVENLTDEERIELQSYIETERQAEEKRIRLYSAKSAASRIFEVADTIKAGDFEPSEAWAADTWAAIEALTKAMRKAGYPKPRKAPQKAADAPMPGQAGLPFGDAPETPESV
;
A
#
# COMPACT_ATOMS: atom_id res chain seq x y z
N MET A 1 33.95 8.19 2.32
CA MET A 1 33.36 9.41 1.70
C MET A 1 32.27 10.01 2.59
N GLN A 2 31.86 11.26 2.34
CA GLN A 2 30.71 11.90 2.98
C GLN A 2 29.68 12.32 1.92
N PHE A 3 28.40 12.07 2.21
CA PHE A 3 27.27 12.43 1.36
C PHE A 3 26.39 13.42 2.12
N LYS A 4 26.23 14.64 1.59
CA LYS A 4 25.46 15.69 2.26
C LYS A 4 24.35 16.22 1.37
N ARG A 5 23.11 16.08 1.82
CA ARG A 5 21.96 16.61 1.09
C ARG A 5 21.92 18.14 1.16
N GLN A 6 21.80 18.78 0.00
CA GLN A 6 21.60 20.22 -0.15
C GLN A 6 20.50 20.44 -1.20
N GLY A 7 19.28 20.71 -0.71
CA GLY A 7 18.10 20.83 -1.55
C GLY A 7 17.84 19.54 -2.34
N ARG A 8 17.84 19.66 -3.68
CA ARG A 8 17.60 18.56 -4.63
C ARG A 8 18.87 17.77 -4.98
N ARG A 9 20.03 18.13 -4.46
CA ARG A 9 21.28 17.41 -4.74
C ARG A 9 21.92 16.84 -3.48
N VAL A 10 22.70 15.79 -3.64
CA VAL A 10 23.60 15.25 -2.63
C VAL A 10 25.03 15.62 -3.02
N GLN A 11 25.70 16.43 -2.20
CA GLN A 11 27.12 16.72 -2.38
C GLN A 11 27.95 15.50 -2.03
N VAL A 12 28.92 15.19 -2.89
CA VAL A 12 29.87 14.10 -2.71
C VAL A 12 31.20 14.69 -2.25
N LEU A 13 31.60 14.34 -1.03
CA LEU A 13 32.73 14.93 -0.34
C LEU A 13 33.75 13.85 0.01
N ALA A 14 35.00 14.07 -0.37
CA ALA A 14 36.09 13.13 -0.15
C ALA A 14 37.09 13.69 0.87
N TYR A 15 37.52 12.83 1.79
CA TYR A 15 38.58 13.17 2.75
C TYR A 15 39.94 13.08 2.06
N ARG A 16 40.78 14.09 2.25
CA ARG A 16 42.11 14.21 1.62
C ARG A 16 43.23 14.40 2.64
N GLY A 17 42.98 14.08 3.90
CA GLY A 17 43.95 14.20 4.99
C GLY A 17 43.56 15.24 6.04
N TYR A 18 44.44 15.43 7.03
CA TYR A 18 44.23 16.36 8.14
C TYR A 18 45.28 17.47 8.08
N ASP A 19 44.81 18.71 8.09
CA ASP A 19 45.66 19.90 8.21
C ASP A 19 46.02 20.09 9.69
N LYS A 20 47.28 19.80 10.04
CA LYS A 20 47.79 19.89 11.41
C LYS A 20 47.92 21.33 11.90
N GLU A 21 48.16 22.29 11.01
CA GLU A 21 48.30 23.71 11.37
C GLU A 21 46.93 24.30 11.70
N LYS A 22 45.95 24.07 10.83
CA LYS A 22 44.56 24.55 11.01
C LYS A 22 43.72 23.63 11.89
N ARG A 23 44.30 22.53 12.38
CA ARG A 23 43.67 21.50 13.22
C ARG A 23 42.31 21.03 12.69
N ARG A 24 42.22 20.77 11.38
CA ARG A 24 40.96 20.37 10.74
C ARG A 24 41.15 19.37 9.60
N ALA A 25 40.13 18.56 9.36
CA ALA A 25 40.09 17.68 8.20
C ALA A 25 40.03 18.47 6.88
N ILE A 26 40.79 18.02 5.89
CA ILE A 26 40.72 18.48 4.51
C ILE A 26 39.66 17.62 3.81
N VAL A 27 38.54 18.24 3.49
CA VAL A 27 37.44 17.60 2.77
C VAL A 27 37.20 18.37 1.48
N LYS A 28 37.27 17.70 0.33
CA LYS A 28 37.09 18.31 -0.98
C LYS A 28 35.77 17.85 -1.59
N MET A 29 35.04 18.78 -2.22
CA MET A 29 33.83 18.46 -2.99
C MET A 29 34.24 17.90 -4.36
N MET A 30 33.77 16.69 -4.66
CA MET A 30 34.07 15.95 -5.88
C MET A 30 33.02 16.18 -6.96
N GLY A 31 31.81 16.54 -6.54
CA GLY A 31 30.65 16.75 -7.40
C GLY A 31 29.38 16.53 -6.60
N SER A 32 28.31 16.18 -7.31
CA SER A 32 27.01 15.98 -6.68
C SER A 32 26.11 15.02 -7.46
N ILE A 33 25.13 14.46 -6.77
CA ILE A 33 24.15 13.51 -7.31
C ILE A 33 22.76 14.16 -7.22
N ASP A 34 21.89 14.01 -8.22
CA ASP A 34 20.47 14.37 -8.06
C ASP A 34 19.78 13.40 -7.07
N VAL A 35 18.98 13.93 -6.16
CA VAL A 35 18.33 13.14 -5.09
C VAL A 35 17.32 12.11 -5.61
N TYR A 36 16.73 12.35 -6.79
CA TYR A 36 15.67 11.51 -7.35
C TYR A 36 16.14 10.68 -8.54
N SER A 37 16.82 11.30 -9.52
CA SER A 37 17.30 10.56 -10.70
C SER A 37 18.60 9.80 -10.44
N TYR A 38 19.30 10.11 -9.34
CA TYR A 38 20.64 9.62 -9.06
C TYR A 38 21.68 9.98 -10.13
N GLU A 39 21.39 10.97 -10.97
CA GLU A 39 22.31 11.44 -12.00
C GLU A 39 23.52 12.14 -11.37
N LEU A 40 24.70 11.72 -11.81
CA LEU A 40 25.98 12.27 -11.38
C LEU A 40 26.22 13.59 -12.11
N SER A 41 26.84 14.55 -11.42
CA SER A 41 27.36 15.75 -12.08
C SER A 41 28.55 15.41 -12.98
N ASP A 42 28.70 16.15 -14.07
CA ASP A 42 29.84 16.03 -14.98
C ASP A 42 31.18 16.11 -14.23
N GLY A 43 32.13 15.25 -14.61
CA GLY A 43 33.44 15.21 -13.99
C GLY A 43 33.50 14.53 -12.63
N LEU A 44 32.37 14.10 -12.03
CA LEU A 44 32.38 13.49 -10.70
C LEU A 44 33.17 12.17 -10.72
N VAL A 45 32.88 11.28 -11.67
CA VAL A 45 33.50 9.94 -11.71
C VAL A 45 35.01 10.04 -11.97
N GLU A 46 35.41 10.96 -12.82
CA GLU A 46 36.80 11.23 -13.18
C GLU A 46 37.64 11.73 -12.00
N ASN A 47 37.00 12.38 -11.00
CA ASN A 47 37.67 12.93 -9.82
C ASN A 47 37.79 11.94 -8.64
N LEU A 48 37.23 10.73 -8.77
CA LEU A 48 37.22 9.71 -7.72
C LEU A 48 38.25 8.60 -7.97
N THR A 49 38.84 8.09 -6.89
CA THR A 49 39.59 6.83 -6.94
C THR A 49 38.65 5.63 -7.13
N ASP A 50 39.20 4.46 -7.43
CA ASP A 50 38.39 3.24 -7.61
C ASP A 50 37.63 2.85 -6.33
N GLU A 51 38.26 2.98 -5.16
CA GLU A 51 37.61 2.75 -3.87
C GLU A 51 36.47 3.75 -3.62
N GLU A 52 36.67 5.02 -3.97
CA GLU A 52 35.66 6.05 -3.83
C GLU A 52 34.48 5.87 -4.78
N ARG A 53 34.73 5.34 -5.99
CA ARG A 53 33.66 4.96 -6.92
C ARG A 53 32.81 3.83 -6.37
N ILE A 54 33.45 2.84 -5.72
CA ILE A 54 32.74 1.74 -5.05
C ILE A 54 31.88 2.28 -3.89
N GLU A 55 32.44 3.17 -3.06
CA GLU A 55 31.67 3.81 -1.98
C GLU A 55 30.48 4.63 -2.50
N LEU A 56 30.68 5.41 -3.57
CA LEU A 56 29.60 6.16 -4.24
C LEU A 56 28.50 5.24 -4.77
N GLN A 57 28.88 4.14 -5.43
CA GLN A 57 27.92 3.17 -5.95
C GLN A 57 27.13 2.50 -4.82
N SER A 58 27.81 2.14 -3.73
CA SER A 58 27.17 1.55 -2.55
C SER A 58 26.17 2.50 -1.90
N TYR A 59 26.50 3.80 -1.84
CA TYR A 59 25.58 4.84 -1.36
C TYR A 59 24.32 4.94 -2.23
N ILE A 60 24.49 5.05 -3.55
CA ILE A 60 23.36 5.15 -4.49
C ILE A 60 22.44 3.93 -4.39
N GLU A 61 23.02 2.73 -4.32
CA GLU A 61 22.24 1.50 -4.20
C GLU A 61 21.45 1.44 -2.88
N THR A 62 22.08 1.85 -1.78
CA THR A 62 21.41 1.94 -0.48
C THR A 62 20.22 2.91 -0.52
N GLU A 63 20.39 4.07 -1.15
CA GLU A 63 19.32 5.06 -1.29
C GLU A 63 18.18 4.54 -2.18
N ARG A 64 18.50 3.85 -3.29
CA ARG A 64 17.49 3.21 -4.16
C ARG A 64 16.69 2.17 -3.41
N GLN A 65 17.34 1.28 -2.67
CA GLN A 65 16.65 0.28 -1.86
C GLN A 65 15.77 0.92 -0.78
N ALA A 66 16.24 2.01 -0.16
CA ALA A 66 15.46 2.77 0.81
C ALA A 66 14.24 3.43 0.14
N GLU A 67 14.39 3.96 -1.07
CA GLU A 67 13.29 4.52 -1.85
C GLU A 67 12.26 3.47 -2.22
N GLU A 68 12.67 2.34 -2.80
CA GLU A 68 11.77 1.25 -3.11
C GLU A 68 11.00 0.78 -1.88
N LYS A 69 11.67 0.69 -0.73
CA LYS A 69 11.02 0.35 0.54
C LYS A 69 9.96 1.40 0.91
N ARG A 70 10.26 2.70 0.77
CA ARG A 70 9.27 3.77 1.00
C ARG A 70 8.07 3.65 0.05
N ILE A 71 8.30 3.40 -1.24
CA ILE A 71 7.25 3.25 -2.26
C ILE A 71 6.36 2.05 -1.95
N ARG A 72 6.96 0.90 -1.61
CA ARG A 72 6.21 -0.31 -1.22
C ARG A 72 5.36 -0.06 0.03
N LEU A 73 5.93 0.59 1.05
CA LEU A 73 5.21 0.94 2.27
C LEU A 73 4.06 1.92 2.01
N TYR A 74 4.30 2.96 1.19
CA TYR A 74 3.26 3.91 0.80
C TYR A 74 2.12 3.20 0.06
N SER A 75 2.45 2.35 -0.91
CA SER A 75 1.47 1.56 -1.65
C SER A 75 0.62 0.69 -0.73
N ALA A 76 1.25 -0.03 0.21
CA ALA A 76 0.53 -0.85 1.19
C ALA A 76 -0.41 -0.03 2.08
N LYS A 77 0.03 1.14 2.56
CA LYS A 77 -0.81 2.04 3.37
C LYS A 77 -2.01 2.59 2.59
N SER A 78 -1.83 2.83 1.29
CA SER A 78 -2.88 3.36 0.41
C SER A 78 -3.82 2.28 -0.15
N ALA A 79 -3.54 0.99 0.08
CA ALA A 79 -4.22 -0.10 -0.62
C ALA A 79 -5.74 -0.08 -0.46
N ALA A 80 -6.25 0.11 0.77
CA ALA A 80 -7.69 0.16 1.03
C ALA A 80 -8.36 1.35 0.32
N SER A 81 -7.76 2.54 0.38
CA SER A 81 -8.27 3.73 -0.29
C SER A 81 -8.38 3.53 -1.79
N ARG A 82 -7.35 2.95 -2.42
CA ARG A 82 -7.34 2.68 -3.87
C ARG A 82 -8.40 1.66 -4.28
N ILE A 83 -8.65 0.64 -3.45
CA ILE A 83 -9.73 -0.34 -3.71
C ILE A 83 -11.10 0.34 -3.68
N PHE A 84 -11.35 1.22 -2.72
CA PHE A 84 -12.61 1.97 -2.66
C PHE A 84 -12.76 2.92 -3.86
N GLU A 85 -11.70 3.65 -4.21
CA GLU A 85 -11.68 4.55 -5.37
C GLU A 85 -12.03 3.80 -6.65
N VAL A 86 -11.39 2.65 -6.93
CA VAL A 86 -11.72 1.80 -8.09
C VAL A 86 -13.18 1.36 -8.07
N ALA A 87 -13.69 0.94 -6.92
CA ALA A 87 -15.08 0.51 -6.80
C ALA A 87 -16.07 1.67 -7.07
N ASP A 88 -15.72 2.89 -6.67
CA ASP A 88 -16.54 4.07 -6.91
C ASP A 88 -16.47 4.54 -8.37
N THR A 89 -15.30 4.46 -9.01
CA THR A 89 -15.15 4.72 -10.46
C THR A 89 -16.00 3.77 -11.31
N ILE A 90 -16.07 2.48 -10.93
CA ILE A 90 -16.96 1.50 -11.60
C ILE A 90 -18.43 1.87 -11.43
N LYS A 91 -18.86 2.23 -10.21
CA LYS A 91 -20.26 2.63 -9.95
C LYS A 91 -20.64 3.90 -10.69
N ALA A 92 -19.71 4.84 -10.84
CA ALA A 92 -19.90 6.07 -11.58
C ALA A 92 -20.02 5.84 -13.10
N GLY A 93 -19.58 4.68 -13.60
CA GLY A 93 -19.54 4.37 -15.03
C GLY A 93 -18.32 4.97 -15.76
N ASP A 94 -17.38 5.56 -15.02
CA ASP A 94 -16.16 6.17 -15.58
C ASP A 94 -15.11 5.12 -15.97
N PHE A 95 -15.27 3.88 -15.50
CA PHE A 95 -14.46 2.74 -15.87
C PHE A 95 -15.33 1.51 -16.06
N GLU A 96 -15.26 0.89 -17.24
CA GLU A 96 -15.96 -0.35 -17.57
C GLU A 96 -14.98 -1.54 -17.44
N PRO A 97 -15.15 -2.42 -16.44
CA PRO A 97 -14.30 -3.59 -16.27
C PRO A 97 -14.41 -4.56 -17.45
N SER A 98 -13.27 -4.95 -18.03
CA SER A 98 -13.21 -6.10 -18.92
C SER A 98 -13.11 -7.42 -18.13
N GLU A 99 -13.41 -8.55 -18.78
CA GLU A 99 -13.24 -9.87 -18.16
C GLU A 99 -11.80 -10.14 -17.71
N ALA A 100 -10.81 -9.76 -18.53
CA ALA A 100 -9.40 -9.91 -18.21
C ALA A 100 -9.01 -9.09 -16.97
N TRP A 101 -9.43 -7.82 -16.92
CA TRP A 101 -9.19 -6.96 -15.75
C TRP A 101 -9.84 -7.52 -14.49
N ALA A 102 -11.06 -8.04 -14.59
CA ALA A 102 -11.77 -8.64 -13.47
C ALA A 102 -11.03 -9.89 -12.95
N ALA A 103 -10.58 -10.77 -13.85
CA ALA A 103 -9.80 -11.95 -13.49
C ALA A 103 -8.50 -11.59 -12.74
N ASP A 104 -7.72 -10.65 -13.28
CA ASP A 104 -6.48 -10.17 -12.65
C ASP A 104 -6.73 -9.53 -11.28
N THR A 105 -7.79 -8.73 -11.16
CA THR A 105 -8.16 -8.05 -9.92
C THR A 105 -8.57 -9.05 -8.84
N TRP A 106 -9.37 -10.06 -9.17
CA TRP A 106 -9.74 -11.11 -8.22
C TRP A 106 -8.55 -11.94 -7.78
N ALA A 107 -7.65 -12.30 -8.70
CA ALA A 107 -6.41 -12.99 -8.36
C ALA A 107 -5.53 -12.16 -7.39
N ALA A 108 -5.44 -10.84 -7.61
CA ALA A 108 -4.73 -9.94 -6.70
C ALA A 108 -5.38 -9.86 -5.31
N ILE A 109 -6.71 -9.82 -5.23
CA ILE A 109 -7.46 -9.84 -3.97
C ILE A 109 -7.24 -11.15 -3.21
N GLU A 110 -7.19 -12.29 -3.89
CA GLU A 110 -6.88 -13.59 -3.28
C GLU A 110 -5.45 -13.63 -2.74
N ALA A 111 -4.47 -13.13 -3.50
CA ALA A 111 -3.08 -13.05 -3.07
C ALA A 111 -2.94 -12.16 -1.82
N LEU A 112 -3.60 -11.00 -1.80
CA LEU A 112 -3.65 -10.10 -0.64
C LEU A 112 -4.30 -10.80 0.57
N THR A 113 -5.42 -11.47 0.37
CA THR A 113 -6.13 -12.21 1.43
C THR A 113 -5.24 -13.29 2.04
N LYS A 114 -4.50 -14.05 1.21
CA LYS A 114 -3.55 -15.07 1.65
C LYS A 114 -2.40 -14.45 2.46
N ALA A 115 -1.86 -13.31 2.02
CA ALA A 115 -0.82 -12.58 2.74
C ALA A 115 -1.32 -12.07 4.11
N MET A 116 -2.52 -11.48 4.17
CA MET A 116 -3.14 -11.02 5.42
C MET A 116 -3.37 -12.16 6.41
N ARG A 117 -3.89 -13.30 5.93
CA ARG A 117 -4.06 -14.51 6.77
C ARG A 117 -2.72 -14.98 7.35
N LYS A 118 -1.66 -15.04 6.52
CA LYS A 118 -0.31 -15.41 6.97
C LYS A 118 0.26 -14.41 7.98
N ALA A 119 -0.11 -13.14 7.88
CA ALA A 119 0.28 -12.08 8.80
C ALA A 119 -0.55 -12.02 10.10
N GLY A 120 -1.50 -12.95 10.32
CA GLY A 120 -2.32 -13.00 11.54
C GLY A 120 -3.62 -12.19 11.47
N TYR A 121 -4.00 -11.70 10.30
CA TYR A 121 -5.22 -10.93 10.06
C TYR A 121 -6.19 -11.71 9.12
N PRO A 122 -6.76 -12.84 9.57
CA PRO A 122 -7.73 -13.57 8.76
C PRO A 122 -9.00 -12.73 8.54
N LYS A 123 -9.65 -12.89 7.38
CA LYS A 123 -10.93 -12.25 7.10
C LYS A 123 -11.95 -12.60 8.20
N PRO A 124 -12.58 -11.62 8.87
CA PRO A 124 -13.61 -11.89 9.85
C PRO A 124 -14.74 -12.71 9.21
N ARG A 125 -15.11 -13.82 9.85
CA ARG A 125 -16.35 -14.52 9.49
C ARG A 125 -17.50 -13.64 9.96
N LYS A 126 -18.37 -13.21 9.03
CA LYS A 126 -19.66 -12.65 9.44
C LYS A 126 -20.37 -13.72 10.25
N ALA A 127 -20.86 -13.38 11.44
CA ALA A 127 -21.69 -14.29 12.21
C ALA A 127 -22.88 -14.72 11.33
N PRO A 128 -23.30 -16.00 11.36
CA PRO A 128 -24.49 -16.41 10.65
C PRO A 128 -25.65 -15.56 11.16
N GLN A 129 -26.30 -14.81 10.25
CA GLN A 129 -27.59 -14.22 10.55
C GLN A 129 -28.48 -15.39 10.99
N LYS A 130 -28.87 -15.41 12.26
CA LYS A 130 -29.89 -16.34 12.75
C LYS A 130 -31.08 -16.21 11.79
N ALA A 131 -31.43 -17.31 11.13
CA ALA A 131 -32.62 -17.39 10.29
C ALA A 131 -33.81 -16.90 11.12
N ALA A 132 -34.32 -15.73 10.79
CA ALA A 132 -35.60 -15.25 11.27
C ALA A 132 -36.65 -15.96 10.42
N ASP A 133 -36.84 -17.27 10.65
CA ASP A 133 -38.00 -18.03 10.19
C ASP A 133 -38.02 -19.36 10.93
N ALA A 134 -38.59 -19.33 12.13
CA ALA A 134 -39.23 -20.50 12.73
C ALA A 134 -40.68 -20.12 13.01
N PRO A 135 -41.68 -20.81 12.43
CA PRO A 135 -43.07 -20.52 12.72
C PRO A 135 -43.37 -20.93 14.17
N MET A 136 -44.01 -20.01 14.93
CA MET A 136 -44.43 -20.25 16.31
C MET A 136 -45.39 -21.45 16.39
N PRO A 137 -45.15 -22.46 17.22
CA PRO A 137 -46.10 -23.55 17.46
C PRO A 137 -47.19 -23.04 18.40
N GLY A 138 -48.42 -22.84 17.90
CA GLY A 138 -49.49 -22.32 18.76
C GLY A 138 -50.83 -22.00 18.10
N GLN A 139 -51.28 -22.76 17.11
CA GLN A 139 -52.69 -22.72 16.70
C GLN A 139 -53.26 -24.14 16.64
N ALA A 140 -53.64 -24.63 17.82
CA ALA A 140 -54.51 -25.78 17.97
C ALA A 140 -55.85 -25.30 18.54
N GLY A 141 -56.90 -25.45 17.73
CA GLY A 141 -58.27 -25.73 18.16
C GLY A 141 -59.08 -24.63 18.84
N LEU A 142 -59.99 -24.02 18.10
CA LEU A 142 -61.31 -23.66 18.65
C LEU A 142 -62.39 -24.22 17.73
N PRO A 143 -63.25 -25.14 18.20
CA PRO A 143 -64.38 -25.64 17.43
C PRO A 143 -65.44 -24.55 17.32
N PHE A 144 -65.90 -24.30 16.10
CA PHE A 144 -67.09 -23.47 15.85
C PHE A 144 -68.30 -24.14 16.50
N GLY A 145 -68.81 -23.52 17.57
CA GLY A 145 -70.06 -23.89 18.20
C GLY A 145 -71.24 -23.49 17.31
N ASP A 146 -72.16 -24.44 17.13
CA ASP A 146 -73.36 -24.32 16.31
C ASP A 146 -74.51 -23.62 17.05
N ALA A 147 -75.25 -22.80 16.28
CA ALA A 147 -76.62 -22.31 16.45
C ALA A 147 -76.96 -21.25 17.55
N PRO A 148 -78.10 -20.52 17.44
CA PRO A 148 -78.93 -20.16 16.27
C PRO A 148 -79.28 -18.63 16.24
N GLU A 149 -79.86 -18.13 15.14
CA GLU A 149 -81.07 -17.27 15.12
C GLU A 149 -81.39 -16.73 13.72
N THR A 150 -82.60 -17.04 13.24
CA THR A 150 -83.33 -16.34 12.16
C THR A 150 -83.88 -15.00 12.65
N PRO A 151 -84.13 -13.99 11.78
CA PRO A 151 -85.49 -13.86 11.24
C PRO A 151 -85.63 -13.34 9.78
N GLU A 152 -86.79 -13.70 9.20
CA GLU A 152 -87.66 -13.03 8.21
C GLU A 152 -87.05 -12.45 6.91
N SER A 153 -87.56 -12.74 5.71
CA SER A 153 -88.94 -12.48 5.25
C SER A 153 -89.14 -12.96 3.81
N VAL A 154 -90.23 -13.69 3.52
CA VAL A 154 -91.40 -13.40 2.65
C VAL A 154 -92.38 -14.57 2.79
#